data_AF-K1RFP7-F1
#
_entry.id   AF-K1RFP7-F1
#
_cell.length_a   1.000
_cell.length_b   1.000
_cell.length_c   1.000
_cell.angle_alpha   90.00
_cell.angle_beta   90.00
_cell.angle_gamma   90.00
#
_symmetry.space_group_name_H-M   'P 1'
#
loop_
_entity.id
_entity.type
_entity.pdbx_description
1 polymer ?
#
loop_
_entity_poly.entity_id
_entity_poly.type
_entity_poly.pdbx_seq_one_letter_code
_entity_poly.pdbx_strand_id
1 'polypeptide(L)'
;MAETHEKDKPAKDVFVCENCNFSVSFDYFGRKPPFARSYVLMEEAYVMKDPFSEERGFITLGSSCNICRAKVCLSQNCSLFYTKRFCLQCVKKNLKEFPAEIKEF
;
A
#
# COMPACT_ATOMS: atom_id res chain seq x y z
N MET A 1 20.92 33.51 -22.58
CA MET A 1 20.70 32.04 -22.55
C MET A 1 20.35 31.70 -21.12
N ALA A 2 19.10 31.35 -20.84
CA ALA A 2 18.64 31.12 -19.47
C ALA A 2 18.85 29.64 -19.13
N GLU A 3 19.78 29.40 -18.20
CA GLU A 3 20.06 28.09 -17.62
C GLU A 3 18.88 27.69 -16.74
N THR A 4 18.09 26.71 -17.20
CA THR A 4 17.02 26.12 -16.39
C THR A 4 17.65 25.14 -15.41
N HIS A 5 17.82 25.59 -14.17
CA HIS A 5 18.12 24.73 -13.03
C HIS A 5 17.04 23.64 -12.90
N GLU A 6 17.37 22.40 -13.28
CA GLU A 6 16.64 21.21 -12.87
C GLU A 6 16.77 21.09 -11.34
N LYS A 7 15.73 21.55 -10.63
CA LYS A 7 15.63 21.41 -9.19
C LYS A 7 15.56 19.93 -8.82
N ASP A 8 16.62 19.49 -8.15
CA ASP A 8 16.75 18.29 -7.33
C ASP A 8 15.39 17.84 -6.76
N LYS A 9 14.82 16.78 -7.33
CA LYS A 9 13.57 16.19 -6.87
C LYS A 9 13.89 15.45 -5.56
N PRO A 10 13.19 15.71 -4.43
CA PRO A 10 13.45 14.97 -3.20
C PRO A 10 13.34 13.47 -3.46
N ALA A 11 14.28 12.69 -2.92
CA ALA A 11 14.29 11.24 -3.07
C ALA A 11 12.92 10.69 -2.64
N LYS A 12 12.23 10.01 -3.56
CA LYS A 12 10.94 9.41 -3.26
C LYS A 12 11.14 8.25 -2.29
N ASP A 13 10.36 8.22 -1.22
CA ASP A 13 10.37 7.10 -0.28
C ASP A 13 10.00 5.79 -1.00
N VAL A 14 10.62 4.69 -0.57
CA VAL A 14 10.44 3.37 -1.17
C VAL A 14 9.58 2.49 -0.26
N PHE A 15 8.55 1.90 -0.85
CA PHE A 15 7.78 0.83 -0.23
C PHE A 15 8.48 -0.49 -0.51
N VAL A 16 8.65 -1.31 0.53
CA VAL A 16 9.20 -2.67 0.40
C VAL A 16 8.29 -3.63 1.15
N CYS A 17 7.78 -4.64 0.45
CA CYS A 17 7.00 -5.72 1.06
C CYS A 17 7.95 -6.67 1.81
N GLU A 18 7.73 -6.84 3.10
CA GLU A 18 8.56 -7.71 3.96
C GLU A 18 8.35 -9.21 3.70
N ASN A 19 7.31 -9.59 2.95
CA ASN A 19 7.02 -11.00 2.63
C ASN A 19 7.63 -11.47 1.29
N CYS A 20 7.73 -10.58 0.29
CA CYS A 20 8.16 -10.95 -1.06
C CYS A 20 9.24 -10.04 -1.65
N ASN A 21 9.72 -9.04 -0.89
CA ASN A 21 10.70 -8.04 -1.32
C ASN A 21 10.29 -7.19 -2.54
N PHE A 22 9.01 -7.23 -2.93
CA PHE A 22 8.47 -6.28 -3.92
C PHE A 22 8.75 -4.86 -3.45
N SER A 23 9.41 -4.07 -4.28
CA SER A 23 9.82 -2.71 -3.96
C SER A 23 9.46 -1.74 -5.06
N VAL A 24 8.97 -0.56 -4.67
CA VAL A 24 8.58 0.50 -5.59
C VAL A 24 8.50 1.83 -4.83
N SER A 25 8.81 2.95 -5.49
CA SER A 25 8.63 4.28 -4.91
C SER A 25 7.16 4.59 -4.67
N PHE A 26 6.83 5.23 -3.55
CA PHE A 26 5.46 5.71 -3.28
C PHE A 26 5.43 7.23 -3.13
N ASP A 27 4.25 7.83 -3.30
CA ASP A 27 4.07 9.28 -3.20
C ASP A 27 3.34 9.71 -1.90
N TYR A 28 2.61 8.79 -1.25
CA TYR A 28 1.89 9.07 -0.01
C TYR A 28 1.60 7.80 0.81
N PHE A 29 1.56 7.94 2.15
CA PHE A 29 1.03 6.94 3.07
C PHE A 29 -0.11 7.54 3.91
N GLY A 30 -1.25 6.85 3.95
CA GLY A 30 -2.41 7.24 4.75
C GLY A 30 -3.73 6.96 4.05
N ARG A 31 -4.83 7.50 4.57
CA ARG A 31 -6.18 7.24 4.06
C ARG A 31 -6.70 8.27 3.05
N LYS A 32 -6.11 9.45 2.99
CA LYS A 32 -6.61 10.58 2.19
C LYS A 32 -5.48 11.15 1.33
N PRO A 33 -5.14 10.50 0.20
CA PRO A 33 -4.08 11.00 -0.66
C PRO A 33 -4.41 12.41 -1.15
N PRO A 34 -3.50 13.40 -0.99
CA PRO A 34 -3.80 14.81 -1.31
C PRO A 34 -4.09 15.05 -2.80
N PHE A 35 -3.61 14.15 -3.66
CA PHE A 35 -3.87 14.15 -5.10
C PHE A 35 -5.20 13.49 -5.49
N ALA A 36 -5.84 12.73 -4.60
CA ALA A 36 -7.08 11.99 -4.83
C ALA A 36 -8.23 12.51 -3.93
N ARG A 37 -8.52 13.81 -4.00
CA ARG A 37 -9.39 14.54 -3.03
C ARG A 37 -10.81 13.98 -2.85
N SER A 38 -11.32 13.24 -3.83
CA SER A 38 -12.68 12.65 -3.78
C SER A 38 -12.71 11.24 -3.17
N TYR A 39 -11.55 10.68 -2.81
CA TYR A 39 -11.44 9.30 -2.32
C TYR A 39 -10.94 9.26 -0.88
N VAL A 40 -11.50 8.34 -0.10
CA VAL A 40 -11.00 7.97 1.23
C VAL A 40 -10.78 6.46 1.24
N LEU A 41 -9.56 6.03 1.51
CA LEU A 41 -9.22 4.62 1.57
C LEU A 41 -9.81 3.97 2.82
N MET A 42 -10.15 2.69 2.69
CA MET A 42 -10.63 1.87 3.81
C MET A 42 -9.52 1.55 4.82
N GLU A 43 -8.25 1.70 4.42
CA GLU A 43 -7.06 1.50 5.26
C GLU A 43 -5.98 2.56 5.01
N GLU A 44 -5.05 2.73 5.95
CA GLU A 44 -3.82 3.48 5.69
C GLU A 44 -2.97 2.68 4.70
N ALA A 45 -2.76 3.22 3.51
CA ALA A 45 -2.07 2.51 2.45
C ALA A 45 -0.94 3.33 1.86
N TYR A 46 0.07 2.62 1.35
CA TYR A 46 1.11 3.19 0.52
C TYR A 46 0.56 3.31 -0.89
N VAL A 47 0.56 4.52 -1.43
CA VAL A 47 0.01 4.82 -2.75
C VAL A 47 1.00 5.61 -3.59
N MET A 48 0.93 5.41 -4.90
CA MET A 48 1.60 6.27 -5.88
C MET A 48 0.56 6.88 -6.82
N LYS A 49 0.92 8.00 -7.44
CA LYS A 49 0.14 8.54 -8.56
C LYS A 49 0.14 7.52 -9.69
N ASP A 50 -1.00 7.34 -10.32
CA ASP A 50 -1.10 6.47 -11.48
C ASP A 50 -0.34 7.10 -12.67
N PRO A 51 0.74 6.48 -13.17
CA PRO A 51 1.50 7.03 -14.29
C PRO A 51 0.78 6.86 -15.64
N PHE A 52 -0.31 6.10 -15.68
CA PHE A 52 -1.09 5.79 -16.89
C PHE A 52 -2.43 6.52 -16.93
N SER A 53 -2.78 7.29 -15.90
CA SER A 53 -4.02 8.08 -15.84
C SER A 53 -3.71 9.57 -15.94
N GLU A 54 -4.40 10.27 -16.86
CA GLU A 54 -4.39 11.73 -16.92
C GLU A 54 -5.21 12.37 -15.80
N GLU A 55 -6.11 11.60 -15.17
CA GLU A 55 -6.93 12.04 -14.05
C GLU A 55 -6.19 11.95 -12.70
N ARG A 56 -6.86 12.38 -11.63
CA ARG A 56 -6.40 12.26 -10.23
C ARG A 56 -6.42 10.81 -9.71
N GLY A 57 -6.00 9.87 -10.54
CA GLY A 57 -5.89 8.44 -10.26
C GLY A 57 -4.69 8.10 -9.38
N PHE A 58 -4.79 6.99 -8.66
CA PHE A 58 -3.73 6.49 -7.81
C PHE A 58 -3.72 4.97 -7.77
N ILE A 59 -2.53 4.40 -7.59
CA ILE A 59 -2.31 2.97 -7.45
C ILE A 59 -2.00 2.67 -5.99
N THR A 60 -2.72 1.71 -5.42
CA THR A 60 -2.43 1.20 -4.07
C THR A 60 -1.38 0.11 -4.17
N LEU A 61 -0.31 0.21 -3.38
CA LEU A 61 0.84 -0.67 -3.43
C LEU A 61 0.79 -1.76 -2.34
N GLY A 62 0.28 -1.37 -1.17
CA GLY A 62 0.27 -2.20 0.03
C GLY A 62 -0.12 -1.39 1.25
N SER A 63 -0.05 -2.03 2.41
CA SER A 63 -0.37 -1.41 3.70
C SER A 63 0.41 -2.15 4.80
N SER A 64 0.28 -1.71 6.04
CA SER A 64 0.87 -2.37 7.21
C SER A 64 -0.07 -3.43 7.78
N CYS A 65 0.45 -4.60 8.09
CA CYS A 65 -0.29 -5.63 8.81
C CYS A 65 -0.83 -5.08 10.14
N ASN A 66 -2.12 -5.21 10.41
CA ASN A 66 -2.73 -4.66 11.62
C ASN A 66 -2.26 -5.37 12.91
N ILE A 67 -1.66 -6.56 12.82
CA ILE A 67 -1.14 -7.29 13.97
C ILE A 67 0.34 -6.98 14.18
N CYS A 68 1.21 -7.32 13.22
CA CYS A 68 2.66 -7.20 13.38
C CYS A 68 3.28 -5.91 12.79
N ARG A 69 2.48 -5.04 12.17
CA ARG A 69 2.89 -3.78 11.52
C ARG A 69 3.81 -3.90 10.31
N ALA A 70 4.22 -5.12 9.94
CA ALA A 70 5.02 -5.39 8.74
C ALA A 70 4.35 -4.83 7.47
N LYS A 71 5.13 -4.17 6.62
CA LYS A 71 4.71 -3.67 5.32
C LYS A 71 4.46 -4.83 4.37
N VAL A 72 3.25 -4.93 3.82
CA VAL A 72 2.85 -6.02 2.93
C VAL A 72 2.11 -5.51 1.70
N CYS A 73 2.48 -6.03 0.53
CA CYS A 73 1.86 -5.67 -0.74
C CYS A 73 0.46 -6.28 -0.90
N LEU A 74 -0.26 -5.84 -1.93
CA LEU A 74 -1.62 -6.31 -2.22
C LEU A 74 -1.74 -7.75 -2.73
N SER A 75 -0.61 -8.41 -3.05
CA SER A 75 -0.63 -9.78 -3.53
C SER A 75 -1.33 -10.71 -2.53
N GLN A 76 -2.21 -11.57 -3.03
CA GLN A 76 -2.90 -12.60 -2.25
C GLN A 76 -1.92 -13.59 -1.58
N ASN A 77 -0.68 -13.67 -2.06
CA ASN A 77 0.40 -14.47 -1.46
C ASN A 77 1.09 -13.76 -0.28
N CYS A 78 0.84 -12.47 -0.07
CA CYS A 78 1.49 -11.66 0.97
C CYS A 78 0.50 -11.20 2.04
N SER A 79 -0.70 -10.79 1.64
CA SER A 79 -1.67 -10.24 2.56
C SER A 79 -3.11 -10.45 2.12
N LEU A 80 -4.01 -10.27 3.09
CA LEU A 80 -5.46 -10.26 2.92
C LEU A 80 -6.00 -8.94 3.47
N PHE A 81 -6.98 -8.35 2.78
CA PHE A 81 -7.78 -7.25 3.31
C PHE A 81 -9.19 -7.76 3.64
N TYR A 82 -9.67 -7.44 4.85
CA TYR A 82 -11.06 -7.65 5.25
C TYR A 82 -11.65 -6.32 5.75
N THR A 83 -11.52 -6.02 7.04
CA THR A 83 -11.73 -4.67 7.61
C THR A 83 -10.42 -3.87 7.70
N LYS A 84 -9.31 -4.60 7.73
CA LYS A 84 -7.93 -4.11 7.78
C LYS A 84 -7.06 -5.10 7.00
N ARG A 85 -5.81 -4.73 6.71
CA ARG A 85 -4.84 -5.64 6.08
C ARG A 85 -4.07 -6.45 7.10
N PHE A 86 -3.88 -7.72 6.78
CA PHE A 86 -3.14 -8.68 7.59
C PHE A 86 -2.15 -9.43 6.70
N CYS A 87 -0.90 -9.58 7.14
CA CYS A 87 0.03 -10.47 6.44
C CYS A 87 -0.44 -11.93 6.59
N LEU A 88 -0.18 -12.77 5.60
CA LEU A 88 -0.65 -14.17 5.64
C LEU A 88 -0.11 -14.95 6.86
N GLN A 89 1.08 -14.62 7.35
CA GLN A 89 1.63 -15.23 8.57
C GLN A 89 0.76 -14.91 9.79
N CYS A 90 0.26 -13.68 9.89
CA CYS A 90 -0.66 -13.28 10.95
C CYS A 90 -2.05 -13.89 10.76
N VAL A 91 -2.55 -14.02 9.53
CA VAL A 91 -3.82 -14.72 9.26
C VAL A 91 -3.73 -16.17 9.73
N LYS A 92 -2.71 -16.92 9.31
CA LYS A 92 -2.53 -18.33 9.69
C LYS A 92 -2.43 -18.54 11.21
N LYS A 93 -1.69 -17.67 11.91
CA LYS A 93 -1.55 -17.73 13.38
C LYS A 93 -2.85 -17.44 14.12
N ASN A 94 -3.74 -16.65 13.53
CA ASN A 94 -4.98 -16.18 14.17
C ASN A 94 -6.22 -16.68 13.43
N LEU A 95 -6.12 -17.77 12.65
CA LEU A 95 -7.16 -18.22 11.71
C LEU A 95 -8.52 -18.40 12.38
N LYS A 96 -8.53 -18.81 13.65
CA LYS A 96 -9.76 -19.02 14.44
C LYS A 96 -10.59 -17.76 14.65
N GLU A 97 -9.93 -16.60 14.72
CA GLU A 97 -10.53 -15.27 14.93
C GLU A 97 -11.11 -14.66 13.65
N PHE A 98 -10.74 -15.19 12.48
CA PHE A 98 -11.28 -14.73 11.21
C PHE A 98 -12.67 -15.33 10.95
N PRO A 99 -13.50 -14.69 10.11
CA PRO A 99 -14.75 -15.26 9.61
C PRO A 99 -14.55 -16.58 8.87
N ALA A 100 -15.60 -17.41 8.76
CA ALA A 100 -15.51 -18.74 8.16
C ALA A 100 -15.04 -18.69 6.69
N GLU A 101 -15.41 -17.64 5.96
CA GLU A 101 -15.03 -17.39 4.57
C GLU A 101 -13.52 -17.29 4.35
N ILE A 102 -12.76 -16.93 5.39
CA ILE A 102 -11.29 -16.84 5.36
C ILE A 102 -10.62 -18.14 5.83
N LYS A 103 -11.35 -19.02 6.53
CA LYS A 103 -10.82 -20.29 7.05
C LYS A 103 -10.64 -21.36 5.98
N GLU A 104 -11.36 -21.21 4.87
CA GLU A 104 -11.33 -22.13 3.71
C GLU A 104 -10.26 -21.77 2.67
N PHE A 105 -9.35 -20.84 3.01
CA PHE A 105 -8.33 -20.28 2.11
C PHE A 105 -6.97 -20.98 2.23
#